data_AF-E2B620-F1
#
_entry.id   AF-E2B620-F1
#
_cell.length_a   1.000
_cell.length_b   1.000
_cell.length_c   1.000
_cell.angle_alpha   90.00
_cell.angle_beta   90.00
_cell.angle_gamma   90.00
#
_symmetry.space_group_name_H-M   'P 1'
#
loop_
_entity.id
_entity.type
_entity.pdbx_description
1 polymer ?
#
loop_
_entity_poly.entity_id
_entity_poly.type
_entity_poly.pdbx_seq_one_letter_code
_entity_poly.pdbx_strand_id
1 'polypeptide(L)'
;MRPAVIPDHQDIIAIAAGGMHNICLKKTGDILTFGCNDEGALGRDTSKEGSETVPGTVELPGKAIQVTAGDSHSAALLEDGRAFAWGSFRDSHGTMGLTLKGNERLPIEILPNIKVVKIASGADHLVLLSESGRVYTCGCGEQGQLGRVAARTASRNTRQGMGPLLTPSLVEFKVSKKLEFADIWAGTYCTFAKESQKGDIYVFGLNNYYQIGLKDAATHFHPQMSKTFSGKVWKHISSGQHHTIALDDEGQVFVMGRKEYGRLGLGTNCTDAKELTLVPALSSAKCIHVGVGSAQSFAVTELGELYSWGMGTSGQLGTGEEVDVEEPILVKGRQLDGKTVVRVTGGGQHTLALATVRPVKDKTAG
;
A
#
# COMPACT_ATOMS: atom_id res chain seq x y z
N MET A 1 -22.61 4.43 -1.30
CA MET A 1 -22.25 3.46 -2.37
C MET A 1 -22.12 2.03 -1.83
N ARG A 2 -22.35 0.98 -2.65
CA ARG A 2 -22.16 -0.45 -2.29
C ARG A 2 -21.22 -1.16 -3.28
N PRO A 3 -20.59 -2.29 -2.91
CA PRO A 3 -19.73 -3.05 -3.82
C PRO A 3 -20.46 -3.49 -5.10
N ALA A 4 -19.78 -3.31 -6.24
CA ALA A 4 -20.23 -3.77 -7.56
C ALA A 4 -19.20 -4.75 -8.14
N VAL A 5 -19.66 -5.71 -8.94
CA VAL A 5 -18.77 -6.63 -9.65
C VAL A 5 -18.26 -5.96 -10.92
N ILE A 6 -16.97 -6.08 -11.18
CA ILE A 6 -16.38 -5.80 -12.49
C ILE A 6 -16.58 -7.07 -13.33
N PRO A 7 -17.43 -7.05 -14.37
CA PRO A 7 -17.80 -8.25 -15.11
C PRO A 7 -16.63 -8.79 -15.94
N ASP A 8 -16.74 -10.04 -16.40
CA ASP A 8 -15.86 -10.65 -17.41
C ASP A 8 -14.38 -10.79 -17.05
N HIS A 9 -14.03 -10.63 -15.77
CA HIS A 9 -12.67 -10.87 -15.25
C HIS A 9 -12.67 -11.91 -14.14
N GLN A 10 -11.98 -13.02 -14.39
CA GLN A 10 -11.81 -14.15 -13.47
C GLN A 10 -10.32 -14.42 -13.21
N ASP A 11 -10.04 -15.36 -12.31
CA ASP A 11 -8.69 -15.80 -11.94
C ASP A 11 -7.76 -14.70 -11.42
N ILE A 12 -8.32 -13.65 -10.82
CA ILE A 12 -7.57 -12.59 -10.15
C ILE A 12 -7.03 -13.12 -8.82
N ILE A 13 -5.71 -12.97 -8.61
CA ILE A 13 -5.01 -13.45 -7.41
C ILE A 13 -4.48 -12.32 -6.53
N ALA A 14 -4.30 -11.11 -7.09
CA ALA A 14 -3.92 -9.92 -6.34
C ALA A 14 -4.55 -8.66 -6.95
N ILE A 15 -4.76 -7.67 -6.09
CA ILE A 15 -5.31 -6.37 -6.44
C ILE A 15 -4.47 -5.28 -5.77
N ALA A 16 -4.34 -4.13 -6.43
CA ALA A 16 -3.76 -2.91 -5.87
C ALA A 16 -4.60 -1.72 -6.31
N ALA A 17 -5.02 -0.89 -5.36
CA ALA A 17 -5.65 0.40 -5.63
C ALA A 17 -4.58 1.50 -5.52
N GLY A 18 -4.41 2.27 -6.59
CA GLY A 18 -3.64 3.50 -6.57
C GLY A 18 -4.51 4.67 -6.12
N GLY A 19 -4.02 5.89 -6.29
CA GLY A 19 -4.80 7.10 -5.97
C GLY A 19 -6.11 7.14 -6.76
N MET A 20 -6.01 7.03 -8.09
CA MET A 20 -7.12 7.16 -9.04
C MET A 20 -7.15 6.05 -10.11
N HIS A 21 -6.39 4.97 -9.92
CA HIS A 21 -6.34 3.83 -10.83
C HIS A 21 -6.20 2.51 -10.08
N ASN A 22 -6.31 1.41 -10.83
CA ASN A 22 -6.43 0.07 -10.31
C ASN A 22 -5.52 -0.88 -11.09
N ILE A 23 -4.97 -1.86 -10.38
CA ILE A 23 -4.21 -2.96 -10.96
C ILE A 23 -4.77 -4.28 -10.44
N CYS A 24 -4.97 -5.24 -11.34
CA CYS A 24 -5.31 -6.62 -10.99
C CYS A 24 -4.31 -7.59 -11.62
N LEU A 25 -3.83 -8.55 -10.84
CA LEU A 25 -2.94 -9.60 -11.28
C LEU A 25 -3.71 -10.90 -11.45
N LYS A 26 -3.65 -11.50 -12.64
CA LYS A 26 -4.24 -12.80 -12.93
C LYS A 26 -3.31 -13.94 -12.52
N LYS A 27 -3.87 -15.14 -12.31
CA LYS A 27 -3.12 -16.38 -12.02
C LYS A 27 -2.11 -16.75 -13.13
N THR A 28 -2.40 -16.37 -14.36
CA THR A 28 -1.52 -16.51 -15.53
C THR A 28 -0.27 -15.63 -15.43
N GLY A 29 -0.31 -14.57 -14.62
CA GLY A 29 0.69 -13.51 -14.51
C GLY A 29 0.42 -12.30 -15.39
N ASP A 30 -0.70 -12.30 -16.13
CA ASP A 30 -1.15 -11.11 -16.86
C ASP A 30 -1.64 -10.03 -15.89
N ILE A 31 -1.41 -8.77 -16.25
CA ILE A 31 -1.83 -7.61 -15.48
C ILE A 31 -2.95 -6.88 -16.23
N LEU A 32 -4.01 -6.54 -15.51
CA LEU A 32 -5.09 -5.67 -15.97
C LEU A 32 -5.05 -4.33 -15.23
N THR A 33 -5.21 -3.22 -15.95
CA THR A 33 -5.24 -1.86 -15.39
C THR A 33 -6.42 -1.05 -15.90
N PHE A 34 -6.97 -0.18 -15.05
CA PHE A 34 -8.07 0.74 -15.36
C PHE A 34 -8.15 1.92 -14.38
N GLY A 35 -8.68 3.05 -14.81
CA GLY A 35 -8.76 4.30 -14.07
C GLY A 35 -8.07 5.46 -14.79
N CYS A 36 -7.54 6.43 -14.05
CA CYS A 36 -6.85 7.58 -14.63
C CYS A 36 -5.53 7.17 -15.33
N ASN A 37 -5.30 7.70 -16.55
CA ASN A 37 -4.07 7.45 -17.33
C ASN A 37 -3.33 8.73 -17.78
N ASP A 38 -3.61 9.87 -17.15
CA ASP A 38 -3.03 11.16 -17.54
C ASP A 38 -1.49 11.12 -17.48
N GLU A 39 -0.95 10.54 -16.40
CA GLU A 39 0.49 10.35 -16.21
C GLU A 39 1.04 9.01 -16.75
N GLY A 40 0.19 8.19 -17.38
CA GLY A 40 0.59 6.87 -17.87
C GLY A 40 0.53 5.73 -16.83
N ALA A 41 -0.16 5.93 -15.70
CA ALA A 41 -0.24 4.96 -14.61
C ALA A 41 -0.86 3.59 -15.01
N LEU A 42 -1.56 3.51 -16.14
CA LEU A 42 -2.13 2.26 -16.63
C LEU A 42 -1.12 1.40 -17.43
N GLY A 43 -0.02 1.96 -17.94
CA GLY A 43 1.03 1.16 -18.60
C GLY A 43 0.63 0.56 -19.93
N ARG A 44 -0.42 1.10 -20.57
CA ARG A 44 -0.98 0.61 -21.83
C ARG A 44 -1.53 1.77 -22.65
N ASP A 45 -1.77 1.52 -23.94
CA ASP A 45 -2.43 2.50 -24.78
C ASP A 45 -3.89 2.70 -24.34
N THR A 46 -4.27 3.97 -24.23
CA THR A 46 -5.64 4.44 -23.97
C THR A 46 -6.06 5.54 -24.94
N SER A 47 -5.47 5.56 -26.14
CA SER A 47 -5.80 6.51 -27.21
C SER A 47 -7.27 6.43 -27.63
N LYS A 48 -7.88 5.25 -27.53
CA LYS A 48 -9.32 5.05 -27.73
C LYS A 48 -10.10 5.57 -26.52
N GLU A 49 -11.00 6.51 -26.77
CA GLU A 49 -11.88 7.09 -25.74
C GLU A 49 -12.64 6.02 -24.94
N GLY A 50 -12.62 6.16 -23.61
CA GLY A 50 -13.27 5.26 -22.67
C GLY A 50 -12.50 3.95 -22.39
N SER A 51 -11.42 3.66 -23.11
CA SER A 51 -10.63 2.42 -22.91
C SER A 51 -9.90 2.39 -21.56
N GLU A 52 -9.69 3.53 -20.93
CA GLU A 52 -9.15 3.69 -19.58
C GLU A 52 -10.15 3.30 -18.49
N THR A 53 -11.46 3.39 -18.77
CA THR A 53 -12.53 3.12 -17.79
C THR A 53 -12.84 1.63 -17.59
N VAL A 54 -12.28 0.77 -18.46
CA VAL A 54 -12.45 -0.69 -18.42
C VAL A 54 -11.09 -1.38 -18.23
N PRO A 55 -11.03 -2.57 -17.59
CA PRO A 55 -9.76 -3.28 -17.43
C PRO A 55 -9.14 -3.65 -18.77
N GLY A 56 -7.90 -3.23 -18.99
CA GLY A 56 -7.11 -3.54 -20.18
C GLY A 56 -5.75 -4.12 -19.81
N THR A 57 -5.16 -4.89 -20.72
CA THR A 57 -3.92 -5.63 -20.46
C THR A 57 -2.69 -4.74 -20.56
N VAL A 58 -1.70 -5.00 -19.71
CA VAL A 58 -0.36 -4.40 -19.77
C VAL A 58 0.62 -5.40 -20.38
N GLU A 59 1.39 -4.97 -21.36
CA GLU A 59 2.42 -5.81 -21.99
C GLU A 59 3.71 -5.80 -21.16
N LEU A 60 4.15 -6.98 -20.74
CA LEU A 60 5.39 -7.19 -19.99
C LEU A 60 6.21 -8.32 -20.64
N PRO A 61 7.55 -8.32 -20.51
CA PRO A 61 8.41 -9.32 -21.13
C PRO A 61 8.46 -10.65 -20.36
N GLY A 62 7.52 -10.89 -19.44
CA GLY A 62 7.50 -12.09 -18.60
C GLY A 62 6.30 -12.11 -17.64
N LYS A 63 6.22 -13.19 -16.87
CA LYS A 63 5.11 -13.44 -15.95
C LYS A 63 5.25 -12.61 -14.68
N ALA A 64 4.25 -11.78 -14.37
CA ALA A 64 4.23 -11.04 -13.11
C ALA A 64 3.77 -11.93 -11.93
N ILE A 65 4.38 -11.71 -10.76
CA ILE A 65 4.08 -12.40 -9.50
C ILE A 65 3.63 -11.43 -8.39
N GLN A 66 3.89 -10.14 -8.54
CA GLN A 66 3.45 -9.10 -7.62
C GLN A 66 3.14 -7.81 -8.38
N VAL A 67 2.16 -7.05 -7.90
CA VAL A 67 1.81 -5.71 -8.40
C VAL A 67 1.64 -4.74 -7.24
N THR A 68 2.00 -3.47 -7.46
CA THR A 68 1.76 -2.37 -6.51
C THR A 68 1.39 -1.09 -7.26
N ALA A 69 0.66 -0.20 -6.60
CA ALA A 69 0.20 1.07 -7.18
C ALA A 69 0.44 2.21 -6.19
N GLY A 70 0.80 3.39 -6.69
CA GLY A 70 0.79 4.65 -5.94
C GLY A 70 -0.26 5.61 -6.48
N ASP A 71 -0.06 6.91 -6.29
CA ASP A 71 -1.00 7.95 -6.71
C ASP A 71 -0.97 8.16 -8.23
N SER A 72 0.20 8.04 -8.85
CA SER A 72 0.38 8.25 -10.30
C SER A 72 1.38 7.29 -10.94
N HIS A 73 1.84 6.26 -10.20
CA HIS A 73 2.70 5.20 -10.72
C HIS A 73 2.16 3.82 -10.40
N SER A 74 2.72 2.84 -11.11
CA SER A 74 2.44 1.42 -10.96
C SER A 74 3.76 0.66 -11.05
N ALA A 75 3.82 -0.51 -10.41
CA ALA A 75 4.96 -1.40 -10.51
C ALA A 75 4.54 -2.87 -10.50
N ALA A 76 5.37 -3.70 -11.14
CA ALA A 76 5.21 -5.14 -11.19
C ALA A 76 6.55 -5.84 -10.95
N LEU A 77 6.52 -6.98 -10.26
CA LEU A 77 7.66 -7.86 -10.10
C LEU A 77 7.43 -9.11 -10.94
N LEU A 78 8.41 -9.46 -11.78
CA LEU A 78 8.38 -10.67 -12.59
C LEU A 78 8.97 -11.87 -11.82
N GLU A 79 8.62 -13.08 -12.25
CA GLU A 79 9.10 -14.33 -11.64
C GLU A 79 10.62 -14.53 -11.73
N ASP A 80 11.30 -13.88 -12.68
CA ASP A 80 12.75 -13.93 -12.86
C ASP A 80 13.52 -12.93 -11.97
N GLY A 81 12.79 -12.13 -11.18
CA GLY A 81 13.34 -11.14 -10.26
C GLY A 81 13.53 -9.74 -10.86
N ARG A 82 13.16 -9.51 -12.13
CA ARG A 82 13.14 -8.15 -12.70
C ARG A 82 11.92 -7.37 -12.20
N ALA A 83 12.13 -6.13 -11.80
CA ALA A 83 11.05 -5.21 -11.46
C ALA A 83 10.78 -4.25 -12.62
N PHE A 84 9.52 -3.97 -12.89
CA PHE A 84 9.06 -2.99 -13.88
C PHE A 84 8.23 -1.91 -13.21
N ALA A 85 8.32 -0.68 -13.71
CA ALA A 85 7.51 0.44 -13.26
C ALA A 85 7.06 1.31 -14.45
N TRP A 86 5.94 2.01 -14.28
CA TRP A 86 5.38 2.96 -15.25
C TRP A 86 4.56 4.04 -14.54
N GLY A 87 4.22 5.10 -15.27
CA GLY A 87 3.55 6.29 -14.76
C GLY A 87 4.54 7.41 -14.40
N SER A 88 4.32 8.06 -13.25
CA SER A 88 5.18 9.13 -12.73
C SER A 88 5.09 9.25 -11.22
N PHE A 89 6.13 9.80 -10.59
CA PHE A 89 6.04 10.31 -9.22
C PHE A 89 5.68 11.80 -9.22
N ARG A 90 5.13 12.28 -8.10
CA ARG A 90 4.85 13.71 -7.86
C ARG A 90 5.42 14.19 -6.53
N ASP A 91 5.70 15.49 -6.48
CA ASP A 91 6.01 16.21 -5.25
C ASP A 91 5.10 17.44 -5.09
N SER A 92 5.34 18.26 -4.06
CA SER A 92 4.59 19.49 -3.82
C SER A 92 4.63 20.51 -4.97
N HIS A 93 5.53 20.34 -5.95
CA HIS A 93 5.68 21.21 -7.12
C HIS A 93 5.11 20.55 -8.40
N GLY A 94 4.43 19.42 -8.29
CA GLY A 94 3.80 18.70 -9.41
C GLY A 94 4.60 17.47 -9.87
N THR A 95 4.47 17.12 -11.15
CA THR A 95 5.10 15.91 -11.71
C THR A 95 6.63 15.97 -11.64
N MET A 96 7.22 14.88 -11.13
CA MET A 96 8.67 14.66 -11.12
C MET A 96 9.14 13.84 -12.34
N GLY A 97 8.25 13.00 -12.88
CA GLY A 97 8.60 11.91 -13.79
C GLY A 97 8.81 10.60 -13.04
N LEU A 98 8.87 9.48 -13.76
CA LEU A 98 9.33 8.20 -13.21
C LEU A 98 10.86 8.11 -13.29
N THR A 99 11.43 8.64 -14.37
CA THR A 99 12.86 8.76 -14.59
C THR A 99 13.24 10.21 -14.86
N LEU A 100 14.55 10.49 -14.98
CA LEU A 100 15.02 11.80 -15.42
C LEU A 100 14.54 12.20 -16.83
N LYS A 101 14.04 11.26 -17.64
CA LYS A 101 13.45 11.54 -18.95
C LYS A 101 11.99 12.01 -18.86
N GLY A 102 11.37 11.91 -17.68
CA GLY A 102 9.97 12.26 -17.45
C GLY A 102 9.12 11.04 -17.15
N ASN A 103 7.85 11.10 -17.58
CA ASN A 103 6.87 10.06 -17.38
C ASN A 103 7.12 8.89 -18.33
N GLU A 104 6.89 7.67 -17.84
CA GLU A 104 7.02 6.46 -18.64
C GLU A 104 5.63 5.85 -18.82
N ARG A 105 5.00 6.05 -19.98
CA ARG A 105 3.62 5.58 -20.23
C ARG A 105 3.51 4.07 -20.42
N LEU A 106 4.64 3.40 -20.64
CA LEU A 106 4.74 1.95 -20.78
C LEU A 106 5.74 1.40 -19.75
N PRO A 107 5.65 0.11 -19.39
CA PRO A 107 6.55 -0.50 -18.43
C PRO A 107 8.02 -0.39 -18.82
N ILE A 108 8.85 0.09 -17.90
CA ILE A 108 10.31 0.08 -18.00
C ILE A 108 10.92 -0.76 -16.88
N GLU A 109 12.04 -1.42 -17.14
CA GLU A 109 12.77 -2.14 -16.10
C GLU A 109 13.36 -1.13 -15.10
N ILE A 110 13.03 -1.30 -13.83
CA ILE A 110 13.51 -0.47 -12.73
C ILE A 110 14.56 -1.26 -11.95
N LEU A 111 15.69 -0.61 -11.64
CA LEU A 111 16.84 -1.23 -10.95
C LEU A 111 17.45 -2.43 -11.70
N PRO A 112 17.96 -2.23 -12.94
CA PRO A 112 18.52 -3.31 -13.74
C PRO A 112 19.75 -3.96 -13.07
N ASN A 113 19.96 -5.25 -13.36
CA ASN A 113 21.05 -6.09 -12.82
C ASN A 113 20.93 -6.44 -11.32
N ILE A 114 19.82 -6.12 -10.67
CA ILE A 114 19.56 -6.53 -9.28
C ILE A 114 18.28 -7.35 -9.26
N LYS A 115 18.38 -8.59 -8.77
CA LYS A 115 17.19 -9.43 -8.54
C LYS A 115 16.41 -8.91 -7.34
N VAL A 116 15.16 -8.55 -7.59
CA VAL A 116 14.17 -8.10 -6.61
C VAL A 116 13.31 -9.28 -6.19
N VAL A 117 13.00 -9.38 -4.90
CA VAL A 117 12.11 -10.42 -4.34
C VAL A 117 10.80 -9.84 -3.80
N LYS A 118 10.74 -8.53 -3.56
CA LYS A 118 9.52 -7.83 -3.15
C LYS A 118 9.54 -6.36 -3.57
N ILE A 119 8.38 -5.86 -3.97
CA ILE A 119 8.12 -4.43 -4.19
C ILE A 119 7.04 -3.90 -3.24
N ALA A 120 7.10 -2.61 -2.92
CA ALA A 120 6.06 -1.89 -2.18
C ALA A 120 5.96 -0.44 -2.67
N SER A 121 4.74 0.07 -2.89
CA SER A 121 4.49 1.46 -3.28
C SER A 121 3.82 2.24 -2.16
N GLY A 122 4.29 3.46 -1.91
CA GLY A 122 3.47 4.49 -1.26
C GLY A 122 2.78 5.36 -2.31
N ALA A 123 2.36 6.57 -1.93
CA ALA A 123 1.73 7.51 -2.89
C ALA A 123 2.68 7.85 -4.04
N ASP A 124 3.86 8.38 -3.71
CA ASP A 124 4.81 8.87 -4.72
C ASP A 124 6.22 8.30 -4.53
N HIS A 125 6.34 7.09 -3.94
CA HIS A 125 7.63 6.42 -3.84
C HIS A 125 7.49 4.90 -4.05
N LEU A 126 8.59 4.29 -4.48
CA LEU A 126 8.73 2.86 -4.69
C LEU A 126 9.86 2.32 -3.82
N VAL A 127 9.61 1.19 -3.17
CA VAL A 127 10.55 0.45 -2.33
C VAL A 127 10.77 -0.92 -2.97
N LEU A 128 12.03 -1.32 -3.14
CA LEU A 128 12.42 -2.61 -3.71
C LEU A 128 13.34 -3.36 -2.73
N LEU A 129 13.03 -4.62 -2.48
CA LEU A 129 13.85 -5.53 -1.68
C LEU A 129 14.59 -6.50 -2.60
N SER A 130 15.91 -6.49 -2.57
CA SER A 130 16.72 -7.43 -3.35
C SER A 130 16.80 -8.82 -2.71
N GLU A 131 17.14 -9.83 -3.52
CA GLU A 131 17.41 -11.20 -3.05
C GLU A 131 18.55 -11.27 -2.00
N SER A 132 19.45 -10.28 -2.02
CA SER A 132 20.51 -10.11 -1.02
C SER A 132 20.09 -9.34 0.24
N GLY A 133 18.78 -9.17 0.45
CA GLY A 133 18.22 -8.50 1.62
C GLY A 133 18.50 -7.00 1.68
N ARG A 134 18.76 -6.33 0.55
CA ARG A 134 19.02 -4.88 0.52
C ARG A 134 17.78 -4.12 0.07
N VAL A 135 17.54 -2.96 0.70
CA VAL A 135 16.41 -2.09 0.40
C VAL A 135 16.84 -0.93 -0.49
N TYR A 136 16.14 -0.75 -1.61
CA TYR A 136 16.32 0.37 -2.55
C TYR A 136 15.05 1.21 -2.59
N THR A 137 15.21 2.53 -2.74
CA THR A 137 14.06 3.45 -2.84
C THR A 137 14.25 4.46 -3.97
N CYS A 138 13.15 4.88 -4.59
CA CYS A 138 13.08 6.03 -5.50
C CYS A 138 11.72 6.72 -5.45
N GLY A 139 11.65 7.94 -5.99
CA GLY A 139 10.45 8.77 -6.06
C GLY A 139 10.56 10.03 -5.21
N CYS A 140 9.44 10.52 -4.71
CA CYS A 140 9.35 11.68 -3.83
C CYS A 140 10.03 11.41 -2.48
N GLY A 141 10.79 12.41 -2.00
CA GLY A 141 11.50 12.35 -0.72
C GLY A 141 11.05 13.38 0.31
N GLU A 142 10.10 14.26 0.00
CA GLU A 142 9.77 15.44 0.84
C GLU A 142 9.35 15.10 2.27
N GLN A 143 8.82 13.90 2.47
CA GLN A 143 8.42 13.37 3.78
C GLN A 143 9.42 12.35 4.34
N GLY A 144 10.63 12.26 3.80
CA GLY A 144 11.64 11.31 4.27
C GLY A 144 11.37 9.86 3.90
N GLN A 145 10.33 9.58 3.10
CA GLN A 145 9.89 8.23 2.71
C GLN A 145 10.91 7.44 1.87
N LEU A 146 12.00 8.07 1.43
CA LEU A 146 13.12 7.37 0.79
C LEU A 146 14.16 6.86 1.80
N GLY A 147 14.23 7.42 3.01
CA GLY A 147 15.16 7.01 4.07
C GLY A 147 16.66 7.19 3.77
N ARG A 148 17.02 7.77 2.63
CA ARG A 148 18.42 7.85 2.15
C ARG A 148 18.85 9.24 1.70
N VAL A 149 18.00 10.25 1.90
CA VAL A 149 18.26 11.64 1.55
C VAL A 149 17.98 12.52 2.76
N ALA A 150 18.88 13.45 3.06
CA ALA A 150 18.66 14.41 4.14
C ALA A 150 17.53 15.39 3.79
N ALA A 151 16.88 15.96 4.80
CA ALA A 151 15.76 16.91 4.62
C ALA A 151 16.08 18.06 3.62
N ARG A 152 17.28 18.64 3.71
CA ARG A 152 17.75 19.71 2.81
C ARG A 152 17.91 19.30 1.34
N THR A 153 17.97 18.00 1.07
CA THR A 153 18.18 17.43 -0.28
C THR A 153 16.98 16.62 -0.77
N ALA A 154 15.87 16.67 -0.03
CA ALA A 154 14.72 15.81 -0.25
C ALA A 154 13.70 16.38 -1.26
N SER A 155 13.89 17.63 -1.69
CA SER A 155 13.07 18.29 -2.73
C SER A 155 13.86 18.47 -4.02
N ARG A 156 13.15 18.80 -5.10
CA ARG A 156 13.76 19.03 -6.43
C ARG A 156 14.65 20.27 -6.53
N ASN A 157 14.56 21.22 -5.58
CA ASN A 157 15.21 22.53 -5.64
C ASN A 157 16.71 22.53 -5.24
N THR A 158 17.36 21.37 -5.33
CA THR A 158 18.75 21.19 -4.89
C THR A 158 19.71 21.30 -6.07
N ARG A 159 21.00 21.52 -5.79
CA ARG A 159 22.05 21.54 -6.84
C ARG A 159 22.14 20.23 -7.62
N GLN A 160 21.71 19.11 -7.04
CA GLN A 160 21.71 17.79 -7.68
C GLN A 160 20.39 17.50 -8.41
N GLY A 161 19.42 18.42 -8.37
CA GLY A 161 18.09 18.25 -8.93
C GLY A 161 17.36 17.02 -8.37
N MET A 162 16.58 16.36 -9.23
CA MET A 162 15.80 15.18 -8.87
C MET A 162 16.52 13.85 -9.14
N GLY A 163 17.71 13.88 -9.75
CA GLY A 163 18.44 12.66 -10.15
C GLY A 163 18.62 11.66 -9.00
N PRO A 164 19.10 12.09 -7.82
CA PRO A 164 19.21 11.22 -6.65
C PRO A 164 17.86 10.69 -6.13
N LEU A 165 16.75 11.39 -6.39
CA LEU A 165 15.41 10.99 -5.94
C LEU A 165 14.82 9.92 -6.88
N LEU A 166 14.88 10.15 -8.19
CA LEU A 166 14.29 9.29 -9.21
C LEU A 166 15.10 8.03 -9.50
N THR A 167 16.41 8.05 -9.23
CA THR A 167 17.26 6.86 -9.43
C THR A 167 17.11 5.90 -8.24
N PRO A 168 16.66 4.65 -8.45
CA PRO A 168 16.65 3.62 -7.41
C PRO A 168 18.03 3.48 -6.76
N SER A 169 18.12 3.77 -5.46
CA SER A 169 19.40 3.75 -4.74
C SER A 169 19.24 3.07 -3.39
N LEU A 170 20.35 2.50 -2.91
CA LEU A 170 20.42 1.77 -1.64
C LEU A 170 20.07 2.67 -0.46
N VAL A 171 19.29 2.14 0.48
CA VAL A 171 19.05 2.75 1.80
C VAL A 171 20.12 2.29 2.77
N GLU A 172 20.84 3.24 3.37
CA GLU A 172 21.85 2.96 4.39
C GLU A 172 21.27 3.06 5.80
N PHE A 173 21.21 1.91 6.48
CA PHE A 173 20.82 1.82 7.88
C PHE A 173 22.07 2.06 8.71
N LYS A 174 22.13 3.18 9.45
CA LYS A 174 23.30 3.62 10.24
C LYS A 174 23.56 2.71 11.45
N VAL A 175 23.98 1.48 11.20
CA VAL A 175 24.31 0.45 12.18
C VAL A 175 25.72 -0.06 11.87
N SER A 176 26.50 -0.37 12.91
CA SER A 176 27.87 -0.88 12.77
C SER A 176 27.97 -2.22 12.01
N LYS A 177 26.83 -2.91 11.84
CA LYS A 177 26.70 -4.14 11.07
C LYS A 177 25.84 -3.89 9.84
N LYS A 178 26.24 -4.50 8.73
CA LYS A 178 25.45 -4.55 7.50
C LYS A 178 24.17 -5.35 7.77
N LEU A 179 23.03 -4.68 7.75
CA LEU A 179 21.73 -5.32 7.94
C LEU A 179 21.20 -5.88 6.62
N GLU A 180 20.46 -6.97 6.73
CA GLU A 180 19.71 -7.61 5.64
C GLU A 180 18.25 -7.68 6.05
N PHE A 181 17.35 -7.49 5.09
CA PHE A 181 15.92 -7.38 5.32
C PHE A 181 15.15 -8.55 4.72
N ALA A 182 14.20 -9.07 5.49
CA ALA A 182 13.34 -10.18 5.09
C ALA A 182 12.00 -9.69 4.54
N ASP A 183 11.60 -8.46 4.88
CA ASP A 183 10.34 -7.91 4.39
C ASP A 183 10.34 -6.38 4.30
N ILE A 184 9.46 -5.84 3.44
CA ILE A 184 9.20 -4.40 3.28
C ILE A 184 7.70 -4.12 3.17
N TRP A 185 7.28 -2.96 3.67
CA TRP A 185 5.96 -2.36 3.43
C TRP A 185 6.11 -0.86 3.18
N ALA A 186 5.14 -0.27 2.48
CA ALA A 186 5.07 1.16 2.26
C ALA A 186 3.67 1.66 2.64
N GLY A 187 3.65 2.80 3.34
CA GLY A 187 2.46 3.61 3.54
C GLY A 187 2.42 4.75 2.54
N THR A 188 1.41 5.61 2.60
CA THR A 188 1.29 6.77 1.71
C THR A 188 2.58 7.62 1.71
N TYR A 189 3.14 7.92 2.89
CA TYR A 189 4.32 8.78 3.05
C TYR A 189 5.41 8.18 3.96
N CYS A 190 5.46 6.85 4.05
CA CYS A 190 6.43 6.16 4.92
C CYS A 190 6.80 4.77 4.40
N THR A 191 7.88 4.22 4.94
CA THR A 191 8.38 2.88 4.63
C THR A 191 8.68 2.13 5.92
N PHE A 192 8.39 0.84 5.91
CA PHE A 192 8.73 -0.12 6.95
C PHE A 192 9.63 -1.21 6.35
N ALA A 193 10.67 -1.62 7.06
CA ALA A 193 11.58 -2.68 6.64
C ALA A 193 11.87 -3.62 7.82
N LYS A 194 11.60 -4.91 7.66
CA LYS A 194 11.82 -5.95 8.67
C LYS A 194 13.20 -6.57 8.50
N GLU A 195 14.05 -6.39 9.50
CA GLU A 195 15.38 -6.98 9.56
C GLU A 195 15.30 -8.52 9.69
N SER A 196 16.20 -9.24 9.04
CA SER A 196 16.08 -10.69 8.82
C SER A 196 16.38 -11.54 10.05
N GLN A 197 17.31 -11.13 10.91
CA GLN A 197 17.80 -11.97 12.01
C GLN A 197 16.98 -11.83 13.29
N LYS A 198 16.69 -10.60 13.69
CA LYS A 198 15.96 -10.25 14.91
C LYS A 198 14.48 -9.97 14.65
N GLY A 199 14.13 -9.67 13.39
CA GLY A 199 12.78 -9.23 13.07
C GLY A 199 12.48 -7.79 13.49
N ASP A 200 13.51 -7.01 13.84
CA ASP A 200 13.37 -5.60 14.19
C ASP A 200 12.79 -4.82 13.02
N ILE A 201 11.84 -3.92 13.28
CA ILE A 201 11.20 -3.09 12.26
C ILE A 201 11.87 -1.73 12.21
N TYR A 202 12.49 -1.41 11.08
CA TYR A 202 13.02 -0.10 10.77
C TYR A 202 12.00 0.72 9.99
N VAL A 203 11.91 2.01 10.31
CA VAL A 203 10.94 2.94 9.75
C VAL A 203 11.59 4.25 9.35
N PHE A 204 11.01 4.90 8.35
CA PHE A 204 11.33 6.26 7.93
C PHE A 204 10.15 6.84 7.14
N GLY A 205 10.03 8.16 7.10
CA GLY A 205 8.87 8.83 6.53
C GLY A 205 8.21 9.85 7.45
N LEU A 206 6.98 10.21 7.09
CA LEU A 206 6.11 11.10 7.86
C LEU A 206 5.70 10.45 9.18
N ASN A 207 5.84 11.18 10.30
CA ASN A 207 5.38 10.75 11.63
C ASN A 207 4.60 11.83 12.39
N ASN A 208 4.00 12.79 11.69
CA ASN A 208 3.30 13.92 12.31
C ASN A 208 2.11 13.54 13.22
N TYR A 209 1.61 12.31 13.09
CA TYR A 209 0.61 11.70 13.96
C TYR A 209 1.10 10.38 14.58
N TYR A 210 2.41 10.19 14.73
CA TYR A 210 3.01 8.98 15.31
C TYR A 210 2.81 7.69 14.47
N GLN A 211 2.32 7.78 13.24
CA GLN A 211 1.93 6.65 12.40
C GLN A 211 3.04 5.63 12.09
N ILE A 212 4.33 5.98 12.23
CA ILE A 212 5.44 5.02 12.07
C ILE A 212 6.00 4.51 13.41
N GLY A 213 5.39 4.85 14.55
CA GLY A 213 5.78 4.28 15.84
C GLY A 213 7.13 4.78 16.37
N LEU A 214 7.46 6.04 16.10
CA LEU A 214 8.54 6.77 16.77
C LEU A 214 7.95 7.76 17.78
N LYS A 215 8.73 8.11 18.80
CA LYS A 215 8.26 8.80 20.01
C LYS A 215 7.95 10.29 19.83
N ASP A 216 8.39 10.87 18.73
CA ASP A 216 8.19 12.28 18.40
C ASP A 216 7.35 12.43 17.13
N ALA A 217 6.80 13.62 16.90
CA ALA A 217 5.93 13.89 15.75
C ALA A 217 6.70 14.46 14.53
N ALA A 218 8.02 14.28 14.45
CA ALA A 218 8.81 14.83 13.35
C ALA A 218 8.83 13.90 12.13
N THR A 219 9.19 14.45 10.98
CA THR A 219 9.48 13.65 9.80
C THR A 219 10.88 13.03 9.90
N HIS A 220 11.00 11.73 9.63
CA HIS A 220 12.27 11.00 9.75
C HIS A 220 12.84 10.65 8.38
N PHE A 221 13.92 11.34 8.01
CA PHE A 221 14.61 11.21 6.71
C PHE A 221 15.65 10.08 6.65
N HIS A 222 15.90 9.40 7.77
CA HIS A 222 16.84 8.28 7.87
C HIS A 222 16.19 7.13 8.65
N PRO A 223 16.59 5.88 8.41
CA PRO A 223 15.95 4.74 9.03
C PRO A 223 16.20 4.74 10.54
N GLN A 224 15.14 4.51 11.31
CA GLN A 224 15.20 4.32 12.74
C GLN A 224 14.47 3.04 13.13
N MET A 225 14.98 2.32 14.12
CA MET A 225 14.28 1.15 14.65
C MET A 225 13.05 1.61 15.45
N SER A 226 11.85 1.20 15.02
CA SER A 226 10.62 1.43 15.78
C SER A 226 10.50 0.36 16.86
N LYS A 227 10.63 0.77 18.12
CA LYS A 227 10.36 -0.13 19.26
C LYS A 227 8.88 -0.51 19.34
N THR A 228 7.99 0.33 18.85
CA THR A 228 6.54 0.10 18.83
C THR A 228 6.19 -1.06 17.88
N PHE A 229 6.79 -1.12 16.69
CA PHE A 229 6.56 -2.22 15.74
C PHE A 229 7.51 -3.42 15.95
N SER A 230 8.55 -3.30 16.76
CA SER A 230 9.46 -4.43 17.05
C SER A 230 8.97 -5.28 18.23
N GLY A 231 9.30 -6.57 18.24
CA GLY A 231 8.91 -7.49 19.32
C GLY A 231 7.58 -8.22 19.09
N LYS A 232 6.92 -7.99 17.96
CA LYS A 232 5.74 -8.76 17.51
C LYS A 232 5.93 -9.25 16.08
N VAL A 233 5.30 -10.37 15.74
CA VAL A 233 5.29 -10.90 14.37
C VAL A 233 4.12 -10.31 13.59
N TRP A 234 4.44 -9.50 12.59
CA TRP A 234 3.44 -8.89 11.71
C TRP A 234 3.26 -9.71 10.44
N LYS A 235 2.00 -10.01 10.09
CA LYS A 235 1.63 -10.51 8.75
C LYS A 235 1.57 -9.39 7.73
N HIS A 236 1.08 -8.21 8.16
CA HIS A 236 0.95 -7.07 7.27
C HIS A 236 0.98 -5.75 8.06
N ILE A 237 1.65 -4.75 7.50
CA ILE A 237 1.60 -3.36 7.97
C ILE A 237 1.19 -2.50 6.78
N SER A 238 0.19 -1.64 6.97
CA SER A 238 -0.30 -0.76 5.93
C SER A 238 -0.61 0.61 6.53
N SER A 239 -0.31 1.69 5.82
CA SER A 239 -0.49 3.05 6.33
C SER A 239 -1.13 3.95 5.28
N GLY A 240 -2.23 4.60 5.68
CA GLY A 240 -2.81 5.71 4.94
C GLY A 240 -1.98 6.98 5.13
N GLN A 241 -2.59 8.15 4.90
CA GLN A 241 -1.89 9.44 4.97
C GLN A 241 -1.35 9.73 6.39
N HIS A 242 -2.15 9.43 7.42
CA HIS A 242 -1.89 9.82 8.80
C HIS A 242 -2.23 8.73 9.82
N HIS A 243 -2.45 7.50 9.39
CA HIS A 243 -2.72 6.36 10.27
C HIS A 243 -2.13 5.08 9.71
N THR A 244 -1.82 4.14 10.60
CA THR A 244 -1.29 2.82 10.30
C THR A 244 -2.18 1.76 10.90
N ILE A 245 -2.41 0.70 10.13
CA ILE A 245 -3.05 -0.55 10.55
C ILE A 245 -2.01 -1.68 10.45
N ALA A 246 -1.98 -2.54 11.46
CA ALA A 246 -1.08 -3.67 11.51
C ALA A 246 -1.83 -4.94 11.92
N LEU A 247 -1.58 -6.01 11.18
CA LEU A 247 -2.15 -7.34 11.39
C LEU A 247 -1.05 -8.27 11.87
N ASP A 248 -1.25 -8.88 13.03
CA ASP A 248 -0.30 -9.84 13.59
C ASP A 248 -0.53 -11.29 13.11
N ASP A 249 0.30 -12.20 13.59
CA ASP A 249 0.22 -13.63 13.32
C ASP A 249 -0.95 -14.34 14.03
N GLU A 250 -1.50 -13.75 15.09
CA GLU A 250 -2.70 -14.22 15.78
C GLU A 250 -4.02 -13.81 15.07
N GLY A 251 -3.94 -12.85 14.15
CA GLY A 251 -5.09 -12.32 13.41
C GLY A 251 -5.77 -11.13 14.10
N GLN A 252 -5.10 -10.50 15.05
CA GLN A 252 -5.55 -9.29 15.73
C GLN A 252 -5.13 -8.04 14.96
N VAL A 253 -5.99 -7.02 15.00
CA VAL A 253 -5.81 -5.76 14.26
C VAL A 253 -5.45 -4.63 15.21
N PHE A 254 -4.30 -4.02 14.98
CA PHE A 254 -3.80 -2.87 15.72
C PHE A 254 -3.82 -1.63 14.84
N VAL A 255 -4.07 -0.48 15.45
CA VAL A 255 -4.06 0.82 14.80
C VAL A 255 -3.21 1.81 15.57
N MET A 256 -2.70 2.80 14.85
CA MET A 256 -2.11 4.00 15.44
C MET A 256 -2.23 5.18 14.48
N GLY A 257 -2.13 6.41 14.98
CA GLY A 257 -2.19 7.60 14.15
C GLY A 257 -3.28 8.59 14.53
N ARG A 258 -3.64 9.39 13.52
CA ARG A 258 -4.69 10.41 13.55
C ARG A 258 -6.08 9.81 13.73
N LYS A 259 -6.92 10.40 14.58
CA LYS A 259 -8.28 9.87 14.85
C LYS A 259 -9.37 10.34 13.89
N GLU A 260 -9.20 11.51 13.28
CA GLU A 260 -10.30 12.19 12.57
C GLU A 260 -10.90 11.34 11.45
N TYR A 261 -12.20 11.54 11.23
CA TYR A 261 -13.07 10.74 10.36
C TYR A 261 -13.23 9.29 10.80
N GLY A 262 -12.85 8.95 12.04
CA GLY A 262 -13.00 7.59 12.55
C GLY A 262 -11.98 6.59 12.02
N ARG A 263 -10.91 7.02 11.33
CA ARG A 263 -9.96 6.14 10.60
C ARG A 263 -9.26 5.08 11.46
N LEU A 264 -9.26 5.26 12.78
CA LEU A 264 -8.71 4.30 13.74
C LEU A 264 -9.69 3.19 14.13
N GLY A 265 -11.01 3.41 14.04
CA GLY A 265 -11.98 2.37 14.40
C GLY A 265 -12.07 2.09 15.90
N LEU A 266 -11.66 3.06 16.72
CA LEU A 266 -11.59 2.96 18.19
C LEU A 266 -12.83 3.53 18.90
N GLY A 267 -13.86 3.95 18.14
CA GLY A 267 -15.08 4.56 18.65
C GLY A 267 -15.00 6.07 18.82
N THR A 268 -16.16 6.66 19.12
CA THR A 268 -16.44 8.11 19.13
C THR A 268 -15.57 8.91 20.11
N ASN A 269 -15.24 8.31 21.25
CA ASN A 269 -14.54 8.98 22.34
C ASN A 269 -13.01 8.80 22.31
N CYS A 270 -12.45 8.28 21.22
CA CYS A 270 -11.01 8.09 21.12
C CYS A 270 -10.22 9.39 20.94
N THR A 271 -8.92 9.32 21.23
CA THR A 271 -7.92 10.34 20.89
C THR A 271 -7.01 9.81 19.78
N ASP A 272 -6.11 10.65 19.26
CA ASP A 272 -5.00 10.16 18.43
C ASP A 272 -4.28 9.02 19.17
N ALA A 273 -4.00 7.94 18.45
CA ALA A 273 -3.34 6.75 18.99
C ALA A 273 -1.83 6.87 18.78
N LYS A 274 -1.11 7.27 19.83
CA LYS A 274 0.37 7.44 19.79
C LYS A 274 1.14 6.14 19.96
N GLU A 275 0.45 5.08 20.35
CA GLU A 275 0.96 3.72 20.51
C GLU A 275 0.01 2.74 19.79
N LEU A 276 0.50 1.55 19.49
CA LEU A 276 -0.33 0.50 18.89
C LEU A 276 -1.49 0.14 19.81
N THR A 277 -2.70 0.36 19.31
CA THR A 277 -3.94 0.13 20.04
C THR A 277 -4.73 -0.96 19.34
N LEU A 278 -5.13 -2.00 20.07
CA LEU A 278 -5.98 -3.07 19.55
C LEU A 278 -7.35 -2.49 19.18
N VAL A 279 -7.89 -2.84 18.02
CA VAL A 279 -9.24 -2.46 17.59
C VAL A 279 -10.28 -3.32 18.33
N PRO A 280 -11.02 -2.78 19.32
CA PRO A 280 -11.82 -3.60 20.23
C PRO A 280 -12.95 -4.36 19.53
N ALA A 281 -13.59 -3.73 18.54
CA ALA A 281 -14.70 -4.31 17.77
C ALA A 281 -14.29 -5.55 16.96
N LEU A 282 -13.00 -5.72 16.66
CA LEU A 282 -12.46 -6.86 15.92
C LEU A 282 -11.69 -7.86 16.81
N SER A 283 -11.58 -7.61 18.12
CA SER A 283 -10.77 -8.44 19.03
C SER A 283 -11.21 -9.91 19.10
N SER A 284 -12.51 -10.17 18.92
CA SER A 284 -13.09 -11.52 18.88
C SER A 284 -13.08 -12.18 17.50
N ALA A 285 -12.73 -11.43 16.45
CA ALA A 285 -12.67 -11.91 15.07
C ALA A 285 -11.23 -12.16 14.64
N LYS A 286 -10.98 -13.28 13.97
CA LYS A 286 -9.66 -13.57 13.42
C LYS A 286 -9.54 -13.00 12.01
N CYS A 287 -8.71 -11.98 11.86
CA CYS A 287 -8.46 -11.32 10.58
C CYS A 287 -7.36 -12.02 9.77
N ILE A 288 -7.54 -12.07 8.45
CA ILE A 288 -6.59 -12.66 7.50
C ILE A 288 -5.95 -11.62 6.58
N HIS A 289 -6.54 -10.43 6.48
CA HIS A 289 -6.04 -9.33 5.66
C HIS A 289 -6.50 -7.99 6.23
N VAL A 290 -5.67 -6.96 6.07
CA VAL A 290 -6.01 -5.57 6.36
C VAL A 290 -5.65 -4.70 5.15
N GLY A 291 -6.41 -3.63 4.94
CA GLY A 291 -6.15 -2.65 3.89
C GLY A 291 -6.40 -1.25 4.39
N VAL A 292 -5.84 -0.26 3.70
CA VAL A 292 -6.08 1.16 3.95
C VAL A 292 -6.44 1.86 2.64
N GLY A 293 -7.20 2.94 2.75
CA GLY A 293 -7.22 4.02 1.76
C GLY A 293 -6.49 5.25 2.30
N SER A 294 -6.75 6.43 1.75
CA SER A 294 -6.14 7.68 2.28
C SER A 294 -6.54 7.96 3.73
N ALA A 295 -7.81 7.73 4.09
CA ALA A 295 -8.37 7.95 5.42
C ALA A 295 -9.37 6.86 5.83
N GLN A 296 -9.34 5.71 5.15
CA GLN A 296 -10.17 4.55 5.39
C GLN A 296 -9.30 3.39 5.86
N SER A 297 -9.94 2.47 6.57
CA SER A 297 -9.34 1.26 7.07
C SER A 297 -10.30 0.09 6.84
N PHE A 298 -9.71 -1.06 6.55
CA PHE A 298 -10.45 -2.25 6.21
C PHE A 298 -9.82 -3.49 6.86
N ALA A 299 -10.66 -4.45 7.22
CA ALA A 299 -10.23 -5.76 7.69
C ALA A 299 -11.08 -6.86 7.04
N VAL A 300 -10.45 -7.99 6.76
CA VAL A 300 -11.12 -9.18 6.24
C VAL A 300 -10.92 -10.32 7.24
N THR A 301 -12.02 -10.93 7.68
CA THR A 301 -11.98 -12.05 8.63
C THR A 301 -11.74 -13.39 7.93
N GLU A 302 -11.34 -14.42 8.68
CA GLU A 302 -11.20 -15.78 8.14
C GLU A 302 -12.53 -16.40 7.67
N LEU A 303 -13.65 -15.82 8.10
CA LEU A 303 -15.00 -16.17 7.63
C LEU A 303 -15.34 -15.52 6.29
N GLY A 304 -14.48 -14.64 5.78
CA GLY A 304 -14.69 -13.91 4.52
C GLY A 304 -15.51 -12.64 4.67
N GLU A 305 -15.71 -12.16 5.89
CA GLU A 305 -16.44 -10.93 6.18
C GLU A 305 -15.52 -9.72 5.96
N LEU A 306 -16.02 -8.70 5.25
CA LEU A 306 -15.33 -7.43 5.04
C LEU A 306 -15.85 -6.40 6.03
N TYR A 307 -14.97 -5.83 6.83
CA TYR A 307 -15.23 -4.70 7.71
C TYR A 307 -14.56 -3.44 7.15
N SER A 308 -15.23 -2.30 7.30
CA SER A 308 -14.75 -0.98 6.86
C SER A 308 -14.99 0.07 7.96
N TRP A 309 -14.10 1.05 8.08
CA TRP A 309 -14.29 2.24 8.92
C TRP A 309 -13.40 3.38 8.41
N GLY A 310 -13.61 4.58 8.95
CA GLY A 310 -12.93 5.81 8.52
C GLY A 310 -13.83 6.72 7.69
N MET A 311 -13.20 7.52 6.82
CA MET A 311 -13.87 8.56 6.04
C MET A 311 -14.81 7.97 4.99
N GLY A 312 -16.10 8.33 5.05
CA GLY A 312 -17.16 7.79 4.19
C GLY A 312 -17.62 8.70 3.05
N THR A 313 -17.09 9.91 2.93
CA THR A 313 -17.61 10.98 2.06
C THR A 313 -17.72 10.63 0.57
N SER A 314 -16.91 9.70 0.04
CA SER A 314 -17.01 9.24 -1.37
C SER A 314 -17.67 7.86 -1.51
N GLY A 315 -18.37 7.39 -0.47
CA GLY A 315 -18.97 6.05 -0.43
C GLY A 315 -17.96 4.89 -0.39
N GLN A 316 -16.68 5.19 -0.09
CA GLN A 316 -15.55 4.26 -0.15
C GLN A 316 -15.66 3.09 0.83
N LEU A 317 -16.44 3.25 1.89
CA LEU A 317 -16.69 2.22 2.89
C LEU A 317 -17.65 1.12 2.37
N GLY A 318 -18.38 1.34 1.28
CA GLY A 318 -19.29 0.34 0.71
C GLY A 318 -20.53 0.04 1.57
N THR A 319 -20.82 0.84 2.60
CA THR A 319 -21.92 0.63 3.54
C THR A 319 -23.31 0.91 2.96
N GLY A 320 -23.36 1.63 1.84
CA GLY A 320 -24.57 2.22 1.27
C GLY A 320 -24.63 3.73 1.46
N GLU A 321 -24.07 4.22 2.57
CA GLU A 321 -24.12 5.61 3.00
C GLU A 321 -22.82 6.38 2.65
N GLU A 322 -22.87 7.71 2.74
CA GLU A 322 -21.73 8.62 2.54
C GLU A 322 -21.35 9.33 3.85
N VAL A 323 -21.30 8.57 4.94
CA VAL A 323 -21.01 9.07 6.29
C VAL A 323 -19.78 8.39 6.85
N ASP A 324 -19.03 9.14 7.66
CA ASP A 324 -17.88 8.61 8.39
C ASP A 324 -18.33 7.54 9.39
N VAL A 325 -17.48 6.53 9.57
CA VAL A 325 -17.75 5.39 10.44
C VAL A 325 -16.59 5.24 11.42
N GLU A 326 -16.88 5.36 12.71
CA GLU A 326 -15.85 5.43 13.77
C GLU A 326 -15.52 4.08 14.43
N GLU A 327 -16.27 3.04 14.08
CA GLU A 327 -16.04 1.65 14.50
C GLU A 327 -16.22 0.70 13.31
N PRO A 328 -15.43 -0.39 13.21
CA PRO A 328 -15.56 -1.38 12.14
C PRO A 328 -17.00 -1.84 11.91
N ILE A 329 -17.55 -1.55 10.72
CA ILE A 329 -18.88 -2.02 10.32
C ILE A 329 -18.77 -3.09 9.23
N LEU A 330 -19.60 -4.12 9.33
CA LEU A 330 -19.71 -5.16 8.32
C LEU A 330 -20.28 -4.59 7.00
N VAL A 331 -19.52 -4.72 5.93
CA VAL A 331 -19.93 -4.33 4.58
C VAL A 331 -20.90 -5.36 4.03
N LYS A 332 -22.14 -4.93 3.79
CA LYS A 332 -23.21 -5.77 3.23
C LYS A 332 -23.54 -5.38 1.80
N GLY A 333 -23.89 -6.36 0.98
CA GLY A 333 -24.43 -6.12 -0.35
C GLY A 333 -24.63 -7.40 -1.14
N ARG A 334 -25.59 -7.37 -2.07
CA ARG A 334 -25.97 -8.50 -2.93
C ARG A 334 -24.78 -9.15 -3.64
N GLN A 335 -23.74 -8.38 -3.98
CA GLN A 335 -22.56 -8.88 -4.66
C GLN A 335 -21.58 -9.63 -3.76
N LEU A 336 -21.72 -9.53 -2.44
CA LEU A 336 -20.95 -10.26 -1.45
C LEU A 336 -21.71 -11.46 -0.87
N ASP A 337 -23.04 -11.53 -1.06
CA ASP A 337 -23.86 -12.65 -0.59
C ASP A 337 -23.34 -13.98 -1.17
N GLY A 338 -23.05 -14.94 -0.29
CA GLY A 338 -22.52 -16.24 -0.66
C GLY A 338 -21.07 -16.23 -1.17
N LYS A 339 -20.33 -15.13 -0.99
CA LYS A 339 -18.92 -15.02 -1.37
C LYS A 339 -18.03 -14.80 -0.14
N THR A 340 -16.78 -15.23 -0.25
CA THR A 340 -15.73 -15.03 0.75
C THR A 340 -14.81 -13.92 0.26
N VAL A 341 -14.80 -12.77 0.92
CA VAL A 341 -13.80 -11.73 0.66
C VAL A 341 -12.44 -12.24 1.14
N VAL A 342 -11.39 -12.04 0.34
CA VAL A 342 -10.04 -12.50 0.64
C VAL A 342 -9.02 -11.36 0.68
N ARG A 343 -9.25 -10.26 -0.04
CA ARG A 343 -8.39 -9.07 -0.05
C ARG A 343 -9.23 -7.81 -0.19
N VAL A 344 -8.70 -6.71 0.34
CA VAL A 344 -9.25 -5.36 0.19
C VAL A 344 -8.11 -4.35 0.16
N THR A 345 -8.27 -3.30 -0.64
CA THR A 345 -7.33 -2.18 -0.77
C THR A 345 -8.12 -0.92 -1.13
N GLY A 346 -7.78 0.21 -0.50
CA GLY A 346 -8.39 1.51 -0.77
C GLY A 346 -7.45 2.38 -1.60
N GLY A 347 -8.03 3.17 -2.49
CA GLY A 347 -7.37 4.28 -3.16
C GLY A 347 -7.68 5.62 -2.49
N GLY A 348 -7.63 6.71 -3.24
CA GLY A 348 -8.02 8.03 -2.75
C GLY A 348 -9.54 8.21 -2.66
N GLN A 349 -10.27 7.75 -3.69
CA GLN A 349 -11.72 7.91 -3.82
C GLN A 349 -12.50 6.62 -4.07
N HIS A 350 -11.83 5.47 -4.01
CA HIS A 350 -12.43 4.17 -4.34
C HIS A 350 -11.85 3.06 -3.47
N THR A 351 -12.44 1.87 -3.56
CA THR A 351 -11.97 0.68 -2.85
C THR A 351 -12.19 -0.55 -3.72
N LEU A 352 -11.18 -1.41 -3.79
CA LEU A 352 -11.24 -2.70 -4.45
C LEU A 352 -11.30 -3.82 -3.41
N ALA A 353 -12.17 -4.80 -3.66
CA ALA A 353 -12.22 -6.04 -2.91
C ALA A 353 -12.10 -7.23 -3.86
N LEU A 354 -11.32 -8.23 -3.46
CA LEU A 354 -11.25 -9.52 -4.15
C LEU A 354 -12.05 -10.52 -3.33
N ALA A 355 -13.02 -11.17 -3.97
CA ALA A 355 -13.86 -12.19 -3.37
C ALA A 355 -13.85 -13.47 -4.19
N THR A 356 -14.06 -14.60 -3.51
CA THR A 356 -14.09 -15.94 -4.12
C THR A 356 -15.42 -16.62 -3.82
N VAL A 357 -15.84 -17.53 -4.70
CA VAL A 357 -16.96 -18.44 -4.44
C VAL A 357 -16.41 -19.62 -3.63
N ARG A 358 -16.12 -19.42 -2.35
CA ARG A 358 -15.83 -20.52 -1.41
C ARG A 358 -17.02 -20.69 -0.46
N PRO A 359 -17.34 -21.93 -0.03
CA PRO A 359 -18.35 -22.11 1.00
C PRO A 359 -17.85 -21.45 2.29
N VAL A 360 -18.70 -20.62 2.88
CA VAL A 360 -18.52 -20.13 4.25
C VAL A 360 -18.25 -21.37 5.12
N LYS A 361 -17.12 -21.41 5.83
CA LYS A 361 -16.96 -22.43 6.88
C LYS A 361 -18.08 -22.18 7.87
N ASP A 362 -19.06 -23.09 7.92
CA ASP A 362 -20.18 -22.98 8.83
C ASP A 362 -19.66 -22.77 10.26
N LYS A 363 -20.28 -21.85 11.00
CA LYS A 363 -20.04 -21.63 12.45
C LYS A 363 -20.46 -22.83 13.32
N THR A 364 -20.65 -24.01 12.73
CA THR A 364 -21.12 -25.22 13.40
C THR A 364 -20.22 -26.41 13.07
N ALA A 365 -19.07 -26.48 13.73
CA ALA A 365 -18.40 -27.74 14.01
C ALA A 365 -17.50 -27.61 15.25
N GLY A 366 -18.06 -28.03 16.39
CA GLY A 366 -17.35 -28.59 17.55
C GLY A 366 -16.53 -27.66 18.40
#